data_AF-A0A7S2WTM4-F1
#
_entry.id   AF-A0A7S2WTM4-F1
#
_cell.length_a   1.000
_cell.length_b   1.000
_cell.length_c   1.000
_cell.angle_alpha   90.00
_cell.angle_beta   90.00
_cell.angle_gamma   90.00
#
_symmetry.space_group_name_H-M   'P 1'
#
loop_
_entity.id
_entity.type
_entity.pdbx_description
1 polymer ?
#
loop_
_entity_poly.entity_id
_entity_poly.type
_entity_poly.pdbx_seq_one_letter_code
_entity_poly.pdbx_strand_id
1 'polypeptide(L)'
;ENISKAAVVTNAALIAFTMGENYFGDQVGTGLVVWFFFLLIGCIVFVMDLIALLVPDVPEEVDIQLKRQEHFVSKIADLTPDEQSFEVAADEVISPTLRKGGLLLGVSFKDP
;
A
#
# COMPACT_ATOMS: atom_id res chain seq x y z
N GLU A 1 -0.70 -4.48 13.19
CA GLU A 1 -1.46 -3.52 14.02
C GLU A 1 -1.62 -3.94 15.48
N ASN A 2 -2.22 -5.11 15.75
CA ASN A 2 -2.56 -5.56 17.12
C ASN A 2 -1.38 -5.61 18.11
N ILE A 3 -0.19 -6.00 17.64
CA ILE A 3 1.02 -6.06 18.47
C ILE A 3 1.52 -4.65 18.84
N SER A 4 1.37 -3.67 17.94
CA SER A 4 1.76 -2.28 18.18
C SER A 4 0.85 -1.62 19.21
N LYS A 5 -0.47 -1.83 19.08
CA LYS A 5 -1.46 -1.35 20.06
C LYS A 5 -1.22 -1.97 21.45
N ALA A 6 -0.91 -3.27 21.52
CA ALA A 6 -0.55 -3.93 22.78
C ALA A 6 0.71 -3.31 23.40
N ALA A 7 1.75 -3.02 22.62
CA ALA A 7 2.97 -2.38 23.10
C ALA A 7 2.71 -0.97 23.67
N VAL A 8 1.84 -0.19 23.04
CA VAL A 8 1.43 1.14 23.56
C VAL A 8 0.75 0.99 24.92
N VAL A 9 -0.17 0.04 25.06
CA VAL A 9 -0.86 -0.23 26.34
C VAL A 9 0.13 -0.65 27.43
N THR A 10 1.07 -1.54 27.11
CA THR A 10 2.09 -1.99 28.08
C THR A 10 3.04 -0.87 28.49
N ASN A 11 3.51 -0.05 27.55
CA ASN A 11 4.40 1.08 27.86
C ASN A 11 3.66 2.18 28.64
N ALA A 12 2.40 2.44 28.31
CA ALA A 12 1.54 3.35 29.07
C ALA A 12 1.33 2.88 30.50
N ALA A 13 1.15 1.57 30.71
CA ALA A 13 0.96 0.98 32.03
C ALA A 13 2.23 1.10 32.87
N LEU A 14 3.40 0.84 32.26
CA LEU A 14 4.69 1.08 32.92
C LEU A 14 4.80 2.53 33.38
N ILE A 15 4.55 3.52 32.53
CA ILE A 15 4.67 4.94 32.90
C ILE A 15 3.68 5.29 34.02
N ALA A 16 2.40 4.97 33.88
CA ALA A 16 1.37 5.36 34.84
C ALA A 16 1.55 4.71 36.21
N PHE A 17 1.86 3.40 36.26
CA PHE A 17 1.97 2.67 37.52
C PHE A 17 3.35 2.77 38.17
N THR A 18 4.42 3.12 37.44
CA THR A 18 5.75 3.37 38.04
C THR A 18 5.95 4.82 38.48
N MET A 19 5.30 5.79 37.84
CA MET A 19 5.33 7.19 38.30
C MET A 19 4.41 7.45 39.51
N GLY A 20 3.42 6.58 39.76
CA GLY A 20 2.45 6.66 40.86
C GLY A 20 3.08 6.98 42.23
N GLU A 21 4.19 6.31 42.55
CA GLU A 21 4.81 6.41 43.88
C GLU A 21 5.62 7.71 44.07
N ASN A 22 6.17 8.28 43.00
CA ASN A 22 7.10 9.42 43.07
C ASN A 22 6.49 10.77 42.67
N TYR A 23 5.48 10.78 41.80
CA TYR A 23 4.93 12.03 41.22
C TYR A 23 3.51 12.34 41.66
N PHE A 24 2.71 11.31 41.89
CA PHE A 24 1.35 11.53 42.35
C PHE A 24 1.38 11.86 43.86
N GLY A 25 2.25 11.24 44.64
CA GLY A 25 2.32 11.52 46.08
C GLY A 25 1.10 10.97 46.82
N ASP A 26 1.19 10.93 48.14
CA ASP A 26 0.31 10.14 49.02
C ASP A 26 -1.19 10.56 48.98
N GLN A 27 -1.54 11.65 48.29
CA GLN A 27 -2.88 12.25 48.28
C GLN A 27 -3.71 12.02 47.01
N VAL A 28 -3.11 11.56 45.91
CA VAL A 28 -3.86 11.28 44.68
C VAL A 28 -4.32 9.84 44.71
N GLY A 29 -5.60 9.66 45.02
CA GLY A 29 -6.21 8.35 45.06
C GLY A 29 -6.01 7.58 43.75
N THR A 30 -5.88 6.27 43.87
CA THR A 30 -5.66 5.30 42.77
C THR A 30 -6.55 5.55 41.55
N GLY A 31 -7.76 6.11 41.74
CA GLY A 31 -8.66 6.49 40.65
C GLY A 31 -8.08 7.52 39.67
N LEU A 32 -7.33 8.52 40.13
CA LEU A 32 -6.76 9.55 39.26
C LEU A 32 -5.65 9.00 38.36
N VAL A 33 -4.86 8.06 38.87
CA VAL A 33 -3.81 7.35 38.11
C VAL A 33 -4.44 6.49 37.01
N VAL A 34 -5.55 5.82 37.29
CA VAL A 34 -6.31 5.03 36.30
C VAL A 34 -6.88 5.91 35.20
N TRP A 35 -7.47 7.07 35.54
CA TRP A 35 -7.95 8.03 34.53
C TRP A 35 -6.81 8.59 33.68
N PHE A 36 -5.67 8.92 34.29
CA PHE A 36 -4.48 9.36 33.57
C PHE A 36 -3.97 8.29 32.61
N PHE A 37 -3.97 7.02 33.03
CA PHE A 37 -3.59 5.89 32.18
C PHE A 37 -4.49 5.77 30.94
N PHE A 38 -5.81 5.84 31.11
CA PHE A 38 -6.75 5.83 29.98
C PHE A 38 -6.57 7.03 29.05
N LEU A 39 -6.33 8.22 29.62
CA LEU A 39 -6.05 9.43 28.84
C LEU A 39 -4.78 9.27 28.01
N LEU A 40 -3.71 8.72 28.61
CA LEU A 40 -2.43 8.50 27.93
C LEU A 40 -2.58 7.53 26.75
N ILE A 41 -3.25 6.40 26.96
CA ILE A 41 -3.52 5.43 25.89
C ILE A 41 -4.35 6.07 24.79
N GLY A 42 -5.45 6.74 25.14
CA GLY A 42 -6.34 7.38 24.19
C GLY A 42 -5.62 8.41 23.33
N CYS A 43 -4.76 9.22 23.95
CA CYS A 43 -4.00 10.25 23.24
C CYS A 43 -2.99 9.64 22.26
N ILE A 44 -2.23 8.62 22.67
CA ILE A 44 -1.22 7.99 21.81
C ILE A 44 -1.89 7.24 20.65
N VAL A 45 -2.95 6.46 20.92
CA VAL A 45 -3.68 5.74 19.87
C VAL A 45 -4.31 6.71 18.88
N PHE A 46 -4.88 7.82 19.37
CA PHE A 46 -5.43 8.86 18.51
C PHE A 46 -4.38 9.46 17.57
N VAL A 47 -3.17 9.73 18.06
CA VAL A 47 -2.07 10.22 17.22
C VAL A 47 -1.63 9.16 16.19
N MET A 48 -1.59 7.89 16.57
CA MET A 48 -1.27 6.81 15.63
C MET A 48 -2.29 6.71 14.50
N ASP A 49 -3.58 6.79 14.83
CA ASP A 49 -4.66 6.74 13.84
C ASP A 49 -4.65 7.99 12.94
N LEU A 50 -4.32 9.17 13.49
CA LEU A 50 -4.13 10.39 12.69
C LEU A 50 -2.98 10.26 11.68
N ILE A 51 -1.85 9.68 12.11
CA ILE A 51 -0.71 9.47 11.22
C ILE A 51 -1.05 8.42 10.15
N ALA A 52 -1.77 7.36 10.52
CA ALA A 52 -2.24 6.36 9.56
C ALA A 52 -3.20 6.94 8.52
N LEU A 53 -4.01 7.94 8.89
CA LEU A 53 -4.86 8.65 7.93
C LEU A 53 -4.06 9.59 7.02
N LEU A 54 -3.02 10.23 7.56
CA LEU A 54 -2.24 11.24 6.84
C LEU A 54 -1.25 10.62 5.85
N VAL A 55 -0.70 9.45 6.16
CA VAL A 55 0.30 8.78 5.33
C VAL A 55 -0.41 7.81 4.39
N PRO A 56 -0.38 8.05 3.07
CA PRO A 56 -0.94 7.11 2.11
C PRO A 56 -0.16 5.79 2.13
N ASP A 57 -0.89 4.67 2.16
CA ASP A 57 -0.30 3.31 2.21
C ASP A 57 0.56 2.96 0.98
N VAL A 58 0.32 3.62 -0.15
CA VAL A 58 1.00 3.35 -1.42
C VAL A 58 1.76 4.60 -1.88
N PRO A 59 3.08 4.49 -2.15
CA PRO A 59 3.84 5.59 -2.73
C PRO A 59 3.40 5.84 -4.18
N GLU A 60 3.44 7.10 -4.63
CA GLU A 60 2.95 7.54 -5.95
C GLU A 60 3.52 6.74 -7.12
N GLU A 61 4.80 6.36 -7.04
CA GLU A 61 5.47 5.56 -8.08
C GLU A 61 4.84 4.17 -8.26
N VAL A 62 4.36 3.55 -7.18
CA VAL A 62 3.72 2.23 -7.23
C VAL A 62 2.29 2.34 -7.74
N ASP A 63 1.57 3.42 -7.41
CA ASP A 63 0.25 3.69 -7.98
C ASP A 63 0.31 3.84 -9.51
N ILE A 64 1.32 4.55 -10.02
CA ILE A 64 1.56 4.65 -11.47
C ILE A 64 1.87 3.28 -12.09
N GLN A 65 2.60 2.41 -11.39
CA GLN A 65 2.92 1.06 -11.87
C GLN A 65 1.68 0.16 -11.89
N LEU A 66 0.84 0.22 -10.86
CA LEU A 66 -0.42 -0.52 -10.79
C LEU A 66 -1.36 -0.11 -11.94
N LYS A 67 -1.50 1.20 -12.20
CA LYS A 67 -2.29 1.71 -13.34
C LYS A 67 -1.78 1.23 -14.69
N ARG A 68 -0.46 1.16 -14.89
CA ARG A 68 0.12 0.62 -16.13
C ARG A 68 -0.17 -0.87 -16.28
N GLN A 69 0.00 -1.64 -15.20
CA GLN A 69 -0.31 -3.07 -15.23
C GLN A 69 -1.79 -3.31 -15.54
N GLU A 70 -2.70 -2.57 -14.90
CA GLU A 70 -4.13 -2.66 -15.16
C GLU A 70 -4.46 -2.37 -16.64
N HIS A 71 -3.85 -1.34 -17.21
CA HIS A 71 -4.02 -1.00 -18.63
C HIS A 71 -3.54 -2.11 -19.58
N PHE A 72 -2.35 -2.69 -19.34
CA PHE A 72 -1.85 -3.79 -20.16
C PHE A 72 -2.68 -5.06 -20.00
N VAL A 73 -3.13 -5.36 -18.77
CA VAL A 73 -3.97 -6.51 -18.47
C VAL A 73 -5.34 -6.38 -19.15
N SER A 74 -5.99 -5.23 -19.06
CA SER A 74 -7.27 -4.99 -19.76
C SER A 74 -7.10 -5.10 -21.29
N LYS A 75 -6.04 -4.53 -21.87
CA LYS A 75 -5.77 -4.69 -23.32
C LYS A 75 -5.65 -6.14 -23.76
N ILE A 76 -5.01 -6.99 -22.96
CA ILE A 76 -4.82 -8.41 -23.26
C ILE A 76 -6.12 -9.20 -23.03
N ALA A 77 -6.85 -8.90 -21.95
CA ALA A 77 -8.06 -9.62 -21.57
C ALA A 77 -9.26 -9.27 -22.46
N ASP A 78 -9.45 -7.99 -22.78
CA ASP A 78 -10.59 -7.50 -23.54
C ASP A 78 -10.37 -7.53 -25.06
N LEU A 79 -9.14 -7.86 -25.52
CA LEU A 79 -8.71 -7.79 -26.92
C LEU A 79 -9.20 -6.52 -27.61
N THR A 80 -9.22 -5.40 -26.88
CA THR A 80 -9.77 -4.15 -27.40
C THR A 80 -8.89 -3.73 -28.57
N PRO A 81 -9.45 -3.56 -29.79
CA PRO A 81 -8.65 -3.12 -30.93
C PRO A 81 -8.09 -1.73 -30.61
N ASP A 82 -6.80 -1.53 -30.88
CA ASP A 82 -6.16 -0.23 -30.63
C ASP A 82 -6.92 0.87 -31.41
N GLU A 83 -7.28 1.97 -30.75
CA GLU A 83 -8.02 3.11 -31.35
C GLU A 83 -7.23 3.88 -32.43
N GLN A 84 -6.06 3.39 -32.83
CA GLN A 84 -5.40 3.83 -34.05
C GLN A 84 -5.43 2.70 -35.06
N SER A 85 -6.49 2.66 -35.87
CA SER A 85 -6.33 2.28 -37.27
C SER A 85 -5.38 3.31 -37.91
N PHE A 86 -4.08 3.14 -37.67
CA PHE A 86 -3.09 3.70 -38.56
C PHE A 86 -3.31 2.95 -39.88
N GLU A 87 -3.92 3.65 -40.83
CA GLU A 87 -3.86 3.26 -42.24
C GLU A 87 -2.37 3.26 -42.59
N VAL A 88 -1.68 2.15 -42.29
CA VAL A 88 -0.34 1.89 -42.78
C VAL A 88 -0.58 1.66 -44.26
N ALA A 89 -0.46 2.74 -45.04
CA ALA A 89 -0.26 2.65 -46.47
C ALA A 89 0.83 1.60 -46.67
N ALA A 90 0.41 0.47 -47.23
CA ALA A 90 1.25 -0.69 -47.44
C ALA A 90 2.29 -0.35 -48.51
N ASP A 91 3.36 0.37 -48.17
CA ASP A 91 4.52 0.40 -49.06
C ASP A 91 5.88 0.84 -48.51
N GLU A 92 6.08 1.17 -47.22
CA GLU A 92 7.43 1.62 -46.83
C GLU A 92 7.93 1.09 -45.47
N VAL A 93 9.05 0.35 -45.59
CA VAL A 93 10.08 0.10 -44.56
C VAL A 93 9.80 -1.04 -43.57
N ILE A 94 9.86 -2.27 -44.09
CA ILE A 94 10.36 -3.41 -43.31
C ILE A 94 11.83 -3.13 -42.97
N SER A 95 12.08 -2.51 -41.82
CA SER A 95 13.42 -2.42 -41.25
C SER A 95 13.84 -3.82 -40.74
N PRO A 96 15.07 -4.28 -41.01
CA PRO A 96 15.50 -5.67 -40.76
C PRO A 96 15.69 -6.05 -39.27
N THR A 97 15.14 -5.27 -38.34
CA THR A 97 15.33 -5.45 -36.89
C THR A 97 14.39 -6.48 -36.25
N LEU A 98 13.29 -6.85 -36.91
CA LEU A 98 12.28 -7.82 -36.42
C LEU A 98 12.62 -9.31 -36.70
N ARG A 99 13.87 -9.65 -37.05
CA ARG A 99 14.26 -11.05 -37.34
C ARG A 99 14.87 -11.83 -36.17
N LYS A 100 15.18 -11.20 -35.02
CA LYS A 100 16.05 -11.85 -34.01
C LYS A 100 15.43 -12.23 -32.67
N GLY A 101 14.15 -12.04 -32.43
CA GLY A 101 13.60 -12.55 -31.17
C GLY A 101 12.10 -12.47 -31.11
N GLY A 102 11.44 -13.63 -31.08
CA GLY A 102 10.13 -13.72 -30.43
C GLY A 102 8.94 -14.13 -31.29
N LEU A 103 9.11 -15.01 -32.28
CA LEU A 103 7.96 -15.77 -32.82
C LEU A 103 8.15 -17.27 -32.64
N LEU A 104 8.34 -17.66 -31.37
CA LEU A 104 8.02 -18.99 -30.87
C LEU A 104 6.56 -18.98 -30.39
N LEU A 105 5.60 -18.86 -31.31
CA LEU A 105 4.23 -19.22 -30.98
C LEU A 105 3.60 -19.88 -32.20
N GLY A 106 3.44 -21.19 -32.05
CA GLY A 106 3.02 -22.11 -33.08
C GLY A 106 1.65 -21.75 -33.63
N VAL A 107 1.60 -21.65 -34.95
CA VAL A 107 0.37 -21.89 -35.70
C VAL A 107 0.73 -22.95 -36.73
N SER A 108 0.43 -24.18 -36.35
CA SER A 108 0.37 -25.33 -37.26
C SER A 108 -0.68 -25.01 -38.31
N PHE A 109 -0.27 -24.81 -39.56
CA PHE A 109 -1.19 -24.79 -40.69
C PHE A 109 -1.06 -26.11 -41.45
N LYS A 110 -2.17 -26.84 -41.40
CA LYS A 110 -2.43 -28.12 -42.02
C LYS A 110 -2.80 -27.91 -43.49
N ASP A 111 -2.06 -28.63 -44.35
CA ASP A 111 -2.39 -29.19 -45.66
C ASP A 111 -2.74 -28.20 -46.81
N PRO A 112 -2.64 -28.64 -48.09
CA PRO A 112 -3.48 -29.70 -48.67
C PRO A 112 -2.84 -31.09 -48.77
#